data_AF-A0A955LUR9-F1
#
_entry.id   AF-A0A955LUR9-F1
#
_cell.length_a   1.000
_cell.length_b   1.000
_cell.length_c   1.000
_cell.angle_alpha   90.00
_cell.angle_beta   90.00
_cell.angle_gamma   90.00
#
_symmetry.space_group_name_H-M   'P 1'
#
loop_
_entity.id
_entity.type
_entity.pdbx_description
1 polymer ?
#
loop_
_entity_poly.entity_id
_entity_poly.type
_entity_poly.pdbx_seq_one_letter_code
_entity_poly.pdbx_strand_id
1 'polypeptide(L)'
;GFRLGVGKMPGPWEALLISMTVYVALPLAAGYFSRKWIMRSKGEEWFREKFLHFLNPVSISALLLTLVLLFTFKGEVILSQPLMIFWIAVPLLVQTVLIFILTYWAAYKMKLRYQDAAPSAMIGASNHFEVAIATAAMLFGLSSGAALATVVGVLIEVPVMLMLVKFCRKTAHWFESEKEKQ
;
A
#
# COMPACT_ATOMS: atom_id res chain seq x y z
N GLY A 1 -19.52 16.23 -25.39
CA GLY A 1 -20.80 15.54 -25.10
C GLY A 1 -21.07 15.70 -23.63
N PHE A 2 -22.22 16.16 -23.14
CA PHE A 2 -23.60 15.86 -23.51
C PHE A 2 -23.87 14.34 -23.55
N ARG A 3 -24.64 13.87 -22.54
CA ARG A 3 -25.33 12.57 -22.43
C ARG A 3 -24.60 11.37 -21.82
N LEU A 4 -24.14 11.49 -20.58
CA LEU A 4 -24.35 10.42 -19.59
C LEU A 4 -24.74 11.06 -18.26
N GLY A 5 -26.03 11.07 -17.97
CA GLY A 5 -26.62 11.49 -16.70
C GLY A 5 -26.29 10.52 -15.56
N VAL A 6 -25.00 10.24 -15.35
CA VAL A 6 -24.46 9.39 -14.28
C VAL A 6 -23.54 10.21 -13.34
N GLY A 7 -23.50 11.54 -13.50
CA GLY A 7 -22.71 12.45 -12.67
C GLY A 7 -23.40 12.91 -11.38
N LYS A 8 -24.24 12.08 -10.76
CA LYS A 8 -24.88 12.38 -9.46
C LYS A 8 -24.57 11.31 -8.41
N MET A 9 -23.29 11.05 -8.19
CA MET A 9 -22.86 10.97 -6.80
C MET A 9 -22.17 12.30 -6.52
N PRO A 10 -22.69 13.15 -5.61
CA PRO A 10 -21.81 14.03 -4.88
C PRO A 10 -20.79 13.09 -4.24
N GLY A 11 -19.60 12.98 -4.84
CA GLY A 11 -18.50 12.27 -4.20
C GLY A 11 -18.39 12.84 -2.79
N PRO A 12 -18.30 12.02 -1.74
CA PRO A 12 -18.27 12.52 -0.37
C PRO A 12 -16.89 13.10 -0.09
N TRP A 13 -16.50 14.15 -0.81
CA TRP A 13 -15.19 14.78 -0.82
C TRP A 13 -14.79 15.25 0.58
N GLU A 14 -15.76 15.78 1.32
CA GLU A 14 -15.58 16.16 2.73
C GLU A 14 -15.24 14.94 3.58
N ALA A 15 -16.01 13.85 3.44
CA ALA A 15 -15.75 12.64 4.21
C ALA A 15 -14.44 11.94 3.79
N LEU A 16 -14.07 11.99 2.51
CA LEU A 16 -12.77 11.52 2.03
C LEU A 16 -11.61 12.33 2.65
N LEU A 17 -11.72 13.65 2.66
CA LEU A 17 -10.72 14.53 3.27
C LEU A 17 -10.61 14.31 4.79
N ILE A 18 -11.74 14.15 5.47
CA ILE A 18 -11.78 13.83 6.91
C ILE A 18 -11.13 12.46 7.16
N SER A 19 -11.47 11.44 6.37
CA SER A 19 -10.88 10.10 6.47
C SER A 19 -9.36 10.16 6.27
N MET A 20 -8.89 10.80 5.21
CA MET A 20 -7.45 10.93 4.94
C MET A 20 -6.73 11.72 6.05
N THR A 21 -7.35 12.77 6.58
CA THR A 21 -6.77 13.56 7.67
C THR A 21 -6.66 12.73 8.95
N VAL A 22 -7.71 11.99 9.32
CA VAL A 22 -7.75 11.19 10.55
C VAL A 22 -6.84 9.96 10.44
N TYR A 23 -6.83 9.24 9.31
CA TYR A 23 -6.07 8.00 9.16
C TYR A 23 -4.62 8.21 8.73
N VAL A 24 -4.29 9.29 8.04
CA VAL A 24 -2.92 9.55 7.53
C VAL A 24 -2.29 10.74 8.23
N ALA A 25 -2.91 11.91 8.19
CA ALA A 25 -2.28 13.15 8.68
C ALA A 25 -2.09 13.15 10.20
N LEU A 26 -3.07 12.68 10.97
CA LEU A 26 -3.00 12.66 12.43
C LEU A 26 -1.92 11.71 12.96
N PRO A 27 -1.81 10.44 12.51
CA PRO A 27 -0.70 9.56 12.88
C PRO A 27 0.67 10.11 12.44
N LEU A 28 0.77 10.73 11.27
CA LEU A 28 2.00 11.39 10.81
C LEU A 28 2.41 12.55 11.72
N ALA A 29 1.46 13.40 12.08
CA ALA A 29 1.71 14.51 13.00
C ALA A 29 2.15 14.00 14.38
N ALA A 30 1.43 13.02 14.93
CA ALA A 30 1.79 12.39 16.20
C ALA A 30 3.18 11.72 16.14
N GLY A 31 3.51 11.04 15.05
CA GLY A 31 4.84 10.47 14.78
C GLY A 31 5.95 11.53 14.72
N TYR A 32 5.69 12.66 14.07
CA TYR A 32 6.64 13.77 13.99
C TYR A 32 6.88 14.42 15.36
N PHE A 33 5.82 14.72 16.10
CA PHE A 33 5.93 15.34 17.43
C PHE A 33 6.57 14.39 18.45
N SER A 34 6.18 13.11 18.45
CA SER A 34 6.80 12.10 19.31
C SER A 34 8.29 11.93 19.00
N ARG A 35 8.68 11.86 17.72
CA ARG A 35 10.10 11.85 17.33
C ARG A 35 10.84 13.08 17.85
N LYS A 36 10.30 14.28 17.63
CA LYS A 36 10.94 15.53 18.07
C LYS A 36 11.08 15.62 19.59
N TRP A 37 10.07 15.16 20.33
CA TRP A 37 10.08 15.15 21.79
C TRP A 37 11.06 14.12 22.35
N ILE A 38 11.05 12.89 21.83
CA ILE A 38 11.95 11.82 22.27
C ILE A 38 13.42 12.16 21.96
N MET A 39 13.71 12.68 20.76
CA MET A 39 15.08 13.09 20.43
C MET A 39 15.57 14.23 21.35
N ARG A 40 14.69 15.14 21.77
CA ARG A 40 15.04 16.21 22.72
C ARG A 40 15.27 15.70 24.15
N SER A 41 14.50 14.71 24.59
CA SER A 41 14.57 14.24 25.97
C SER A 41 15.60 13.12 26.20
N LYS A 42 15.80 12.23 25.22
CA LYS A 42 16.61 11.01 25.38
C LYS A 42 17.77 10.86 24.38
N GLY A 43 17.91 11.80 23.44
CA GLY A 43 18.96 11.77 22.41
C GLY A 43 18.65 10.83 21.24
N GLU A 44 19.45 10.93 20.18
CA GLU A 44 19.25 10.15 18.94
C GLU A 44 19.58 8.66 19.10
N GLU A 45 20.60 8.31 19.90
CA GLU A 45 20.99 6.92 20.13
C GLU A 45 19.86 6.13 20.81
N TRP A 46 19.24 6.67 21.85
CA TRP A 46 18.12 6.01 22.53
C TRP A 46 16.90 5.85 21.60
N PHE A 47 16.62 6.85 20.75
CA PHE A 47 15.56 6.76 19.75
C PHE A 47 15.82 5.61 18.76
N ARG A 48 17.06 5.50 18.25
CA ARG A 48 17.42 4.45 17.29
C ARG A 48 17.45 3.05 17.89
N GLU A 49 18.05 2.88 19.07
CA GLU A 49 18.29 1.55 19.63
C GLU A 49 17.10 0.99 20.42
N LYS A 50 16.38 1.82 21.16
CA LYS A 50 15.26 1.36 22.01
C LYS A 50 13.91 1.59 21.36
N PHE A 51 13.63 2.81 20.92
CA PHE A 51 12.29 3.19 20.47
C PHE A 51 11.94 2.56 19.10
N LEU A 52 12.84 2.66 18.10
CA LEU A 52 12.60 2.03 16.79
C LEU A 52 12.54 0.50 16.89
N HIS A 53 13.39 -0.12 17.72
CA HIS A 53 13.41 -1.57 17.88
C HIS A 53 12.13 -2.10 18.55
N PHE A 54 11.52 -1.32 19.45
CA PHE A 54 10.21 -1.63 20.01
C PHE A 54 9.06 -1.42 19.02
N LEU A 55 9.12 -0.36 18.19
CA LEU A 55 8.05 -0.06 17.23
C LEU A 55 7.96 -1.05 16.07
N ASN A 56 9.08 -1.60 15.60
CA ASN A 56 9.08 -2.57 14.50
C ASN A 56 8.14 -3.77 14.73
N PRO A 57 8.27 -4.56 15.82
CA PRO A 57 7.38 -5.69 16.06
C PRO A 57 5.95 -5.26 16.35
N VAL A 58 5.73 -4.10 17.01
CA VAL A 58 4.39 -3.58 17.30
C VAL A 58 3.66 -3.22 16.02
N SER A 59 4.33 -2.53 15.08
CA SER A 59 3.74 -2.16 13.79
C SER A 59 3.39 -3.39 12.97
N ILE A 60 4.33 -4.34 12.82
CA ILE A 60 4.07 -5.59 12.07
C ILE A 60 2.90 -6.37 12.71
N SER A 61 2.85 -6.45 14.04
CA SER A 61 1.77 -7.15 14.75
C SER A 61 0.42 -6.47 14.56
N ALA A 62 0.37 -5.13 14.61
CA ALA A 62 -0.86 -4.37 14.39
C ALA A 62 -1.39 -4.54 12.95
N LEU A 63 -0.50 -4.44 11.95
CA LEU A 63 -0.84 -4.64 10.53
C LEU A 63 -1.39 -6.05 10.29
N LEU A 64 -0.70 -7.08 10.81
CA LEU A 64 -1.15 -8.47 10.71
C LEU A 64 -2.47 -8.71 11.43
N LEU A 65 -2.65 -8.15 12.63
CA LEU A 65 -3.90 -8.26 13.38
C LEU A 65 -5.07 -7.66 12.59
N THR A 66 -4.91 -6.45 12.06
CA THR A 66 -5.92 -5.79 11.22
C THR A 66 -6.24 -6.66 9.99
N LEU A 67 -5.22 -7.21 9.33
CA LEU A 67 -5.38 -8.10 8.20
C LEU A 67 -6.21 -9.35 8.55
N VAL A 68 -5.88 -10.03 9.65
CA VAL A 68 -6.59 -11.22 10.13
C VAL A 68 -8.05 -10.90 10.47
N LEU A 69 -8.30 -9.77 11.15
CA LEU A 69 -9.66 -9.34 11.52
C LEU A 69 -10.50 -9.05 10.27
N LEU A 70 -9.92 -8.35 9.29
CA LEU A 70 -10.60 -8.05 8.04
C LEU A 70 -10.98 -9.33 7.27
N PHE A 71 -10.08 -10.32 7.22
CA PHE A 71 -10.41 -11.62 6.62
C PHE A 71 -11.45 -12.38 7.38
N THR A 72 -11.37 -12.38 8.71
CA THR A 72 -12.34 -13.09 9.55
C THR A 72 -13.74 -12.51 9.33
N PHE A 73 -13.88 -11.17 9.27
CA PHE A 73 -15.17 -10.52 9.02
C PHE A 73 -15.68 -10.64 7.58
N LYS A 74 -14.81 -11.02 6.63
CA LYS A 74 -15.17 -11.12 5.19
C LYS A 74 -15.08 -12.53 4.61
N GLY A 75 -14.67 -13.53 5.39
CA GLY A 75 -14.40 -14.89 4.93
C GLY A 75 -15.61 -15.56 4.28
N GLU A 76 -16.80 -15.47 4.87
CA GLU A 76 -18.02 -16.08 4.30
C GLU A 76 -18.41 -15.47 2.94
N VAL A 77 -18.26 -14.15 2.79
CA VAL A 77 -18.57 -13.47 1.53
C VAL A 77 -17.51 -13.78 0.47
N ILE A 78 -16.25 -13.92 0.90
CA ILE A 78 -15.15 -14.32 0.02
C ILE A 78 -15.38 -15.74 -0.55
N LEU A 79 -15.85 -16.67 0.29
CA LEU A 79 -16.09 -18.06 -0.12
C LEU A 79 -17.35 -18.22 -0.96
N SER A 80 -18.38 -17.40 -0.74
CA SER A 80 -19.67 -17.52 -1.45
C SER A 80 -19.68 -16.94 -2.87
N GLN A 81 -18.76 -16.01 -3.20
CA GLN A 81 -18.74 -15.32 -4.50
C GLN A 81 -17.34 -15.31 -5.17
N PRO A 82 -16.76 -16.47 -5.50
CA PRO A 82 -15.40 -16.56 -6.05
C PRO A 82 -15.26 -15.90 -7.43
N LEU A 83 -16.32 -15.93 -8.25
CA LEU A 83 -16.35 -15.28 -9.56
C LEU A 83 -16.19 -13.76 -9.42
N MET A 84 -16.87 -13.13 -8.45
CA MET A 84 -16.77 -11.68 -8.24
C MET A 84 -15.35 -11.27 -7.83
N ILE A 85 -14.71 -12.07 -6.97
CA ILE A 85 -13.30 -11.88 -6.59
C ILE A 85 -12.40 -11.94 -7.82
N PHE A 86 -12.61 -12.92 -8.70
CA PHE A 86 -11.83 -13.03 -9.93
C PHE A 86 -11.96 -11.77 -10.81
N TRP A 87 -13.18 -11.25 -10.98
CA TRP A 87 -13.42 -10.02 -11.72
C TRP A 87 -12.76 -8.78 -11.12
N ILE A 88 -12.55 -8.74 -9.80
CA ILE A 88 -11.82 -7.66 -9.10
C ILE A 88 -10.30 -7.89 -9.19
N ALA A 89 -9.88 -9.16 -9.11
CA ALA A 89 -8.49 -9.55 -9.09
C ALA A 89 -7.76 -9.24 -10.40
N VAL A 90 -8.40 -9.56 -11.54
CA VAL A 90 -7.77 -9.38 -12.85
C VAL A 90 -7.40 -7.92 -13.13
N PRO A 91 -8.31 -6.93 -12.97
CA PRO A 91 -7.96 -5.52 -13.12
C PRO A 91 -6.84 -5.07 -12.18
N LEU A 92 -6.88 -5.46 -10.90
CA LEU A 92 -5.86 -5.08 -9.93
C LEU A 92 -4.49 -5.66 -10.29
N LEU A 93 -4.44 -6.93 -10.70
CA LEU A 93 -3.22 -7.59 -11.16
C LEU A 93 -2.62 -6.87 -12.35
N VAL A 94 -3.45 -6.60 -13.36
CA VAL A 94 -3.02 -5.90 -14.59
C VAL A 94 -2.51 -4.51 -14.24
N GLN A 95 -3.22 -3.76 -13.40
CA GLN A 95 -2.81 -2.43 -12.95
C GLN A 95 -1.44 -2.47 -12.26
N THR A 96 -1.28 -3.33 -11.24
CA THR A 96 -0.03 -3.41 -10.47
C THR A 96 1.15 -3.81 -11.35
N VAL A 97 0.98 -4.84 -12.20
CA VAL A 97 2.05 -5.29 -13.10
C VAL A 97 2.39 -4.23 -14.14
N LEU A 98 1.38 -3.57 -14.71
CA LEU A 98 1.59 -2.52 -15.71
C LEU A 98 2.36 -1.34 -15.11
N ILE A 99 1.93 -0.83 -13.95
CA ILE A 99 2.61 0.29 -13.29
C ILE A 99 4.04 -0.12 -12.88
N PHE A 100 4.22 -1.34 -12.37
CA PHE A 100 5.55 -1.87 -12.06
C PHE A 100 6.46 -1.91 -13.28
N ILE A 101 6.00 -2.46 -14.41
CA ILE A 101 6.80 -2.55 -15.63
C ILE A 101 7.15 -1.15 -16.14
N LEU A 102 6.19 -0.22 -16.15
CA LEU A 102 6.44 1.15 -16.59
C LEU A 102 7.46 1.86 -15.71
N THR A 103 7.31 1.78 -14.39
CA THR A 103 8.21 2.46 -13.44
C THR A 103 9.59 1.81 -13.40
N TYR A 104 9.67 0.47 -13.44
CA TYR A 104 10.94 -0.26 -13.47
C TYR A 104 11.71 -0.02 -14.78
N TRP A 105 10.99 -0.02 -15.91
CA TRP A 105 11.60 0.28 -17.21
C TRP A 105 12.01 1.75 -17.34
N ALA A 106 11.21 2.68 -16.82
CA ALA A 106 11.59 4.09 -16.73
C ALA A 106 12.85 4.26 -15.87
N ALA A 107 12.92 3.62 -14.70
CA ALA A 107 14.09 3.65 -13.83
C ALA A 107 15.34 3.07 -14.52
N TYR A 108 15.18 1.99 -15.28
CA TYR A 108 16.25 1.42 -16.11
C TYR A 108 16.71 2.41 -17.19
N LYS A 109 15.79 3.04 -17.92
CA LYS A 109 16.11 4.04 -18.96
C LYS A 109 16.78 5.29 -18.38
N MET A 110 16.43 5.66 -17.15
CA MET A 110 17.06 6.74 -16.39
C MET A 110 18.42 6.35 -15.78
N LYS A 111 18.91 5.13 -16.01
CA LYS A 111 20.17 4.60 -15.47
C LYS A 111 20.26 4.69 -13.94
N LEU A 112 19.14 4.48 -13.25
CA LEU A 112 19.15 4.39 -11.79
C LEU A 112 19.82 3.10 -11.37
N ARG A 113 20.53 3.12 -10.23
CA ARG A 113 21.09 1.90 -9.63
C ARG A 113 19.94 0.98 -9.21
N TYR A 114 20.16 -0.33 -9.21
CA TYR A 114 19.18 -1.32 -8.75
C TYR A 114 18.60 -0.99 -7.36
N GLN A 115 19.45 -0.48 -6.46
CA GLN A 115 19.10 -0.10 -5.09
C GLN A 115 18.06 1.04 -5.02
N ASP A 116 17.99 1.87 -6.06
CA ASP A 116 17.04 2.97 -6.15
C ASP A 116 15.85 2.59 -7.07
N ALA A 117 16.14 1.89 -8.17
CA ALA A 117 15.15 1.48 -9.19
C ALA A 117 14.12 0.47 -8.68
N ALA A 118 14.56 -0.60 -7.99
CA ALA A 118 13.65 -1.64 -7.53
C ALA A 118 12.69 -1.15 -6.44
N PRO A 119 13.14 -0.45 -5.38
CA PRO A 119 12.21 0.14 -4.40
C PRO A 119 11.29 1.19 -5.01
N SER A 120 11.79 2.05 -5.91
CA SER A 120 10.97 3.08 -6.56
C SER A 120 9.85 2.47 -7.41
N ALA A 121 10.13 1.41 -8.18
CA ALA A 121 9.12 0.71 -8.98
C ALA A 121 8.07 0.02 -8.12
N MET A 122 8.50 -0.57 -6.99
CA MET A 122 7.59 -1.20 -6.02
C MET A 122 6.68 -0.17 -5.37
N ILE A 123 7.21 0.99 -4.94
CA ILE A 123 6.40 2.08 -4.39
C ILE A 123 5.37 2.58 -5.42
N GLY A 124 5.76 2.70 -6.69
CA GLY A 124 4.85 3.13 -7.74
C GLY A 124 3.71 2.14 -7.99
N ALA A 125 3.97 0.83 -7.87
CA ALA A 125 2.98 -0.21 -8.13
C ALA A 125 2.07 -0.53 -6.93
N SER A 126 2.49 -0.15 -5.71
CA SER A 126 1.80 -0.49 -4.46
C SER A 126 0.61 0.41 -4.14
N ASN A 127 -0.43 -0.18 -3.56
CA ASN A 127 -1.59 0.53 -3.05
C ASN A 127 -1.62 0.52 -1.52
N HIS A 128 -2.11 1.61 -0.92
CA HIS A 128 -2.26 1.70 0.53
C HIS A 128 -3.64 1.20 0.97
N PHE A 129 -3.80 -0.12 1.02
CA PHE A 129 -5.11 -0.71 1.30
C PHE A 129 -5.65 -0.45 2.69
N GLU A 130 -4.82 -0.30 3.72
CA GLU A 130 -5.32 -0.03 5.08
C GLU A 130 -6.18 1.22 5.13
N VAL A 131 -5.71 2.30 4.52
CA VAL A 131 -6.47 3.54 4.36
C VAL A 131 -7.67 3.30 3.45
N ALA A 132 -7.52 2.57 2.33
CA ALA A 132 -8.63 2.30 1.42
C ALA A 132 -9.78 1.50 2.08
N ILE A 133 -9.46 0.53 2.93
CA ILE A 133 -10.41 -0.29 3.68
C ILE A 133 -11.12 0.57 4.73
N ALA A 134 -10.35 1.38 5.48
CA ALA A 134 -10.90 2.30 6.46
C ALA A 134 -11.89 3.30 5.82
N THR A 135 -11.51 3.91 4.71
CA THR A 135 -12.37 4.83 3.96
C THR A 135 -13.58 4.12 3.36
N ALA A 136 -13.42 2.94 2.78
CA ALA A 136 -14.54 2.17 2.21
C ALA A 136 -15.55 1.75 3.28
N ALA A 137 -15.07 1.31 4.45
CA ALA A 137 -15.90 0.98 5.60
C ALA A 137 -16.64 2.20 6.14
N MET A 138 -15.98 3.37 6.17
CA MET A 138 -16.59 4.61 6.66
C MET A 138 -17.66 5.17 5.72
N LEU A 139 -17.43 5.12 4.40
CA LEU A 139 -18.32 5.72 3.40
C LEU A 139 -19.45 4.80 2.94
N PHE A 140 -19.15 3.52 2.74
CA PHE A 140 -20.08 2.56 2.16
C PHE A 140 -20.55 1.51 3.17
N GLY A 141 -19.98 1.52 4.38
CA GLY A 141 -20.25 0.51 5.39
C GLY A 141 -19.40 -0.74 5.19
N LEU A 142 -19.17 -1.46 6.29
CA LEU A 142 -18.39 -2.70 6.30
C LEU A 142 -18.98 -3.74 5.35
N SER A 143 -20.30 -3.90 5.27
CA SER A 143 -20.97 -4.93 4.46
C SER A 143 -21.03 -4.63 2.95
N SER A 144 -20.53 -3.49 2.49
CA SER A 144 -20.57 -3.13 1.08
C SER A 144 -19.61 -3.95 0.21
N GLY A 145 -19.95 -4.05 -1.08
CA GLY A 145 -19.05 -4.61 -2.10
C GLY A 145 -17.76 -3.79 -2.26
N ALA A 146 -17.80 -2.48 -1.99
CA ALA A 146 -16.62 -1.61 -2.01
C ALA A 146 -15.61 -1.97 -0.92
N ALA A 147 -16.08 -2.20 0.33
CA ALA A 147 -15.23 -2.66 1.42
C ALA A 147 -14.73 -4.10 1.19
N LEU A 148 -15.51 -4.95 0.52
CA LEU A 148 -15.05 -6.29 0.13
C LEU A 148 -13.93 -6.23 -0.91
N ALA A 149 -14.07 -5.38 -1.94
CA ALA A 149 -13.09 -5.24 -2.99
C ALA A 149 -11.72 -4.79 -2.46
N THR A 150 -11.69 -3.90 -1.47
CA THR A 150 -10.43 -3.42 -0.86
C THR A 150 -9.74 -4.49 -0.02
N VAL A 151 -10.49 -5.30 0.74
CA VAL A 151 -9.92 -6.44 1.51
C VAL A 151 -9.40 -7.53 0.59
N VAL A 152 -10.16 -7.87 -0.46
CA VAL A 152 -9.75 -8.85 -1.48
C VAL A 152 -8.51 -8.36 -2.24
N GLY A 153 -8.44 -7.07 -2.55
CA GLY A 153 -7.27 -6.47 -3.19
C GLY A 153 -5.98 -6.73 -2.42
N VAL A 154 -5.99 -6.65 -1.08
CA VAL A 154 -4.83 -6.96 -0.25
C VAL A 154 -4.37 -8.41 -0.41
N LEU A 155 -5.29 -9.38 -0.45
CA LEU A 155 -4.94 -10.80 -0.62
C LEU A 155 -4.16 -11.05 -1.89
N ILE A 156 -4.48 -10.30 -2.94
CA ILE A 156 -3.91 -10.50 -4.26
C ILE A 156 -2.62 -9.70 -4.39
N GLU A 157 -2.60 -8.46 -3.88
CA GLU A 157 -1.43 -7.60 -4.02
C GLU A 157 -0.22 -8.12 -3.25
N VAL A 158 -0.37 -8.57 -2.00
CA VAL A 158 0.76 -9.05 -1.18
C VAL A 158 1.57 -10.16 -1.88
N PRO A 159 0.96 -11.27 -2.38
CA PRO A 159 1.71 -12.30 -3.08
C PRO A 159 2.27 -11.81 -4.41
N VAL A 160 1.57 -10.94 -5.13
CA VAL A 160 2.07 -10.35 -6.39
C VAL A 160 3.30 -9.50 -6.14
N MET A 161 3.30 -8.69 -5.09
CA MET A 161 4.46 -7.90 -4.68
C MET A 161 5.64 -8.79 -4.32
N LEU A 162 5.44 -9.90 -3.62
CA LEU A 162 6.50 -10.88 -3.36
C LEU A 162 7.04 -11.50 -4.65
N MET A 163 6.17 -11.80 -5.63
CA MET A 163 6.60 -12.26 -6.96
C MET A 163 7.41 -11.20 -7.71
N LEU A 164 6.99 -9.93 -7.67
CA LEU A 164 7.71 -8.81 -8.29
C LEU A 164 9.06 -8.54 -7.62
N VAL A 165 9.16 -8.67 -6.30
CA VAL A 165 10.45 -8.61 -5.60
C VAL A 165 11.36 -9.74 -6.06
N LYS A 166 10.85 -10.95 -6.20
CA LYS A 166 11.61 -12.09 -6.73
C LYS A 166 12.05 -11.84 -8.18
N PHE A 167 11.20 -11.21 -8.99
CA PHE A 167 11.53 -10.78 -10.34
C PHE A 167 12.67 -9.74 -10.33
N CYS A 168 12.55 -8.65 -9.56
CA CYS A 168 13.60 -7.64 -9.36
C CYS A 168 14.94 -8.28 -9.01
N ARG A 169 14.95 -9.21 -8.04
CA ARG A 169 16.16 -9.91 -7.61
C ARG A 169 16.81 -10.71 -8.74
N LYS A 170 16.00 -11.29 -9.63
CA LYS A 170 16.50 -12.04 -10.81
C LYS A 170 17.03 -11.10 -11.89
N THR A 171 16.41 -9.94 -12.09
CA THR A 171 16.79 -8.93 -13.09
C THR A 171 17.81 -7.92 -12.57
N ALA A 172 18.36 -8.12 -11.36
CA ALA A 172 19.38 -7.24 -10.77
C ALA A 172 20.60 -7.04 -11.68
N HIS A 173 21.01 -8.09 -12.40
CA HIS A 173 22.12 -8.05 -13.36
C HIS A 173 21.93 -7.04 -14.50
N TRP A 174 20.69 -6.66 -14.84
CA TRP A 174 20.44 -5.61 -15.86
C TRP A 174 21.01 -4.25 -15.45
N PHE A 175 21.19 -4.03 -14.15
CA PHE A 175 21.67 -2.78 -13.56
C PHE A 175 23.15 -2.85 -13.15
N GLU A 176 23.84 -3.98 -13.37
CA GLU A 176 25.24 -4.18 -12.94
C GLU A 176 26.27 -3.61 -13.93
N SER A 177 25.84 -3.06 -15.07
CA SER A 177 26.73 -2.51 -16.12
C SER A 177 27.52 -1.25 -15.74
N GLU A 178 27.42 -0.73 -14.50
CA GLU A 178 28.12 0.51 -14.08
C GLU A 178 29.15 0.30 -12.96
N LYS A 179 29.60 -0.95 -12.72
CA LYS A 179 30.71 -1.21 -11.79
C LYS A 179 32.12 -1.00 -12.37
N GLU A 180 32.27 -0.57 -13.63
CA GLU A 180 33.59 -0.53 -14.30
C GLU A 180 34.10 0.87 -14.66
N LYS A 181 33.66 1.93 -13.97
CA LYS A 181 34.28 3.26 -14.05
C LYS A 181 34.28 4.00 -12.71
N GLN A 182 35.04 3.51 -11.73
CA GLN A 182 35.66 4.34 -10.69
C GLN A 182 37.06 3.84 -10.41
#